data_AF-L8M2F6-F1
#
_entry.id   AF-L8M2F6-F1
#
_cell.length_a   1.000
_cell.length_b   1.000
_cell.length_c   1.000
_cell.angle_alpha   90.00
_cell.angle_beta   90.00
_cell.angle_gamma   90.00
#
_symmetry.space_group_name_H-M   'P 1'
#
loop_
_entity.id
_entity.type
_entity.pdbx_description
1 polymer ?
#
loop_
_entity_poly.entity_id
_entity_poly.type
_entity_poly.pdbx_seq_one_letter_code
_entity_poly.pdbx_strand_id
1 'polypeptide(L)'
;MSSYFQLFCFTLILLLIPKTSKAEFVRLQDDQAQSCSLQLASAKNIPHQCLAKTDQSSPLEVWQQRLSFVFGKISEQDFILLKNTYSGWSDAKTAVSYDRDRSYQLVDFLPPLIQALNGHRFVPETRTFKPQDGNLLAELSASKTEFKKYLYMNCWGLVYEVMRAAQDSEAKPAIFMAQASLMLEKIRTNSEMLSAFSEPSEMPIPGESIQPGDLILVMHRSSAGYEYLDHIAIAIDDGLYFEKAGAGEHVPIRITDEATLLKIWPPGVFHYELRRLKPNASLPHPQEIFSLNSPQIREQLFPLADIPLTIGKDTSLTWDIESNSLSAISWFYLIDLSPLSRDETEKFQLRDSLYQPLLKD
;
A
#
# COMPACT_ATOMS: atom_id res chain seq x y z
N MET A 1 -29.05 -42.88 18.07
CA MET A 1 -29.02 -42.51 16.64
C MET A 1 -29.21 -41.01 16.36
N SER A 2 -29.83 -40.22 17.24
CA SER A 2 -30.12 -38.79 16.99
C SER A 2 -28.90 -37.84 16.93
N SER A 3 -27.80 -38.17 17.62
CA SER A 3 -26.63 -37.26 17.72
C SER A 3 -25.71 -37.29 16.50
N TYR A 4 -25.58 -38.45 15.83
CA TYR A 4 -24.72 -38.58 14.64
C TYR A 4 -25.30 -37.88 13.40
N PHE A 5 -26.63 -37.83 13.29
CA PHE A 5 -27.29 -37.17 12.16
C PHE A 5 -27.16 -35.64 12.24
N GLN A 6 -27.26 -35.07 13.45
CA GLN A 6 -27.03 -33.63 13.66
C GLN A 6 -25.57 -33.25 13.37
N LEU A 7 -24.60 -34.05 13.80
CA LEU A 7 -23.18 -33.79 13.54
C LEU A 7 -22.86 -33.83 12.03
N PHE A 8 -23.46 -34.76 11.29
CA PHE A 8 -23.29 -34.89 9.84
C PHE A 8 -23.93 -33.74 9.05
N CYS A 9 -25.12 -33.28 9.45
CA CYS A 9 -25.74 -32.11 8.83
C CYS A 9 -24.93 -30.82 9.07
N PHE A 10 -24.35 -30.64 10.26
CA PHE A 10 -23.53 -29.47 10.57
C PHE A 10 -22.22 -29.42 9.76
N THR A 11 -21.53 -30.55 9.58
CA THR A 11 -20.33 -30.59 8.72
C THR A 11 -20.66 -30.38 7.25
N LEU A 12 -21.80 -30.88 6.75
CA LEU A 12 -22.23 -30.64 5.37
C LEU A 12 -22.55 -29.16 5.12
N ILE A 13 -23.20 -28.49 6.08
CA ILE A 13 -23.52 -27.05 5.99
C ILE A 13 -22.23 -26.21 5.98
N LEU A 14 -21.24 -26.55 6.82
CA LEU A 14 -19.94 -25.86 6.84
C LEU A 14 -19.15 -26.03 5.53
N LEU A 15 -19.31 -27.17 4.83
CA LEU A 15 -18.71 -27.41 3.51
C LEU A 15 -19.40 -26.64 2.38
N LEU A 16 -20.65 -26.19 2.59
CA LEU A 16 -21.43 -25.41 1.63
C LEU A 16 -21.28 -23.90 1.82
N ILE A 17 -20.61 -23.44 2.88
CA ILE A 17 -20.28 -22.02 3.04
C ILE A 17 -19.23 -21.70 1.96
N PRO A 18 -19.54 -20.79 1.01
CA PRO A 18 -18.57 -20.40 0.00
C PRO A 18 -17.32 -19.90 0.70
N LYS A 19 -16.15 -20.43 0.31
CA LYS A 19 -14.86 -19.95 0.83
C LYS A 19 -14.79 -18.46 0.55
N THR A 20 -14.91 -17.67 1.61
CA THR A 20 -14.70 -16.22 1.59
C THR A 20 -13.33 -15.92 1.00
N SER A 21 -13.17 -14.75 0.40
CA SER A 21 -11.88 -14.22 -0.06
C SER A 21 -10.76 -14.57 0.93
N LYS A 22 -9.65 -15.12 0.42
CA LYS A 22 -8.44 -15.44 1.21
C LYS A 22 -7.52 -14.24 1.37
N ALA A 23 -7.72 -13.18 0.59
CA ALA A 23 -6.94 -11.96 0.78
C ALA A 23 -7.32 -11.33 2.12
N GLU A 24 -6.35 -11.15 3.01
CA GLU A 24 -6.61 -10.67 4.37
C GLU A 24 -5.45 -9.87 4.96
N PHE A 25 -5.77 -8.98 5.90
CA PHE A 25 -4.79 -8.36 6.77
C PHE A 25 -4.59 -9.23 8.01
N VAL A 26 -3.37 -9.74 8.17
CA VAL A 26 -3.00 -10.57 9.32
C VAL A 26 -2.19 -9.72 10.28
N ARG A 27 -2.63 -9.66 11.54
CA ARG A 27 -1.89 -8.98 12.59
C ARG A 27 -0.55 -9.69 12.84
N LEU A 28 0.52 -8.92 12.96
CA LEU A 28 1.84 -9.44 13.29
C LEU A 28 1.88 -9.90 14.75
N GLN A 29 2.67 -10.93 15.03
CA GLN A 29 2.88 -11.40 16.40
C GLN A 29 3.94 -10.52 17.07
N ASP A 30 3.72 -10.22 18.35
CA ASP A 30 4.67 -9.48 19.17
C ASP A 30 5.55 -10.49 19.90
N ASP A 31 6.53 -11.07 19.18
CA ASP A 31 7.38 -12.12 19.72
C ASP A 31 8.28 -11.56 20.84
N GLN A 32 8.90 -10.40 20.58
CA GLN A 32 9.78 -9.71 21.51
C GLN A 32 9.67 -8.19 21.33
N ALA A 33 9.76 -7.46 22.44
CA ALA A 33 9.89 -6.01 22.45
C ALA A 33 11.19 -5.63 23.17
N GLN A 34 11.99 -4.78 22.55
CA GLN A 34 13.24 -4.25 23.08
C GLN A 34 13.16 -2.73 23.14
N SER A 35 13.67 -2.12 24.21
CA SER A 35 13.76 -0.65 24.27
C SER A 35 14.73 -0.14 23.21
N CYS A 36 14.35 0.95 22.53
CA CYS A 36 15.22 1.69 21.61
C CYS A 36 15.50 3.10 22.12
N SER A 37 16.55 3.74 21.59
CA SER A 37 16.99 5.09 21.99
C SER A 37 16.40 6.22 21.15
N LEU A 38 15.56 5.91 20.16
CA LEU A 38 14.93 6.92 19.32
C LEU A 38 14.00 7.81 20.16
N GLN A 39 13.93 9.08 19.79
CA GLN A 39 13.08 10.09 20.42
C GLN A 39 12.20 10.72 19.34
N LEU A 40 10.97 11.05 19.72
CA LEU A 40 10.07 11.81 18.86
C LEU A 40 10.46 13.29 18.88
N ALA A 41 11.00 13.81 17.78
CA ALA A 41 11.43 15.21 17.70
C ALA A 41 10.27 16.17 18.00
N SER A 42 9.09 15.88 17.45
CA SER A 42 7.88 16.69 17.61
C SER A 42 7.21 16.53 18.98
N ALA A 43 7.56 15.49 19.75
CA ALA A 43 7.02 15.20 21.08
C ALA A 43 8.10 15.08 22.17
N LYS A 44 9.26 15.73 21.98
CA LYS A 44 10.44 15.61 22.86
C LYS A 44 10.20 15.96 24.33
N ASN A 45 9.17 16.75 24.62
CA ASN A 45 8.83 17.20 25.98
C ASN A 45 7.75 16.32 26.64
N ILE A 46 7.19 15.35 25.92
CA ILE A 46 6.19 14.41 26.46
C ILE A 46 6.91 13.09 26.73
N PRO A 47 6.92 12.58 27.97
CA PRO A 47 7.57 11.31 28.29
C PRO A 47 7.06 10.18 27.41
N HIS A 48 7.99 9.44 26.79
CA HIS A 48 7.65 8.28 25.97
C HIS A 48 8.77 7.24 25.99
N GLN A 49 8.38 5.99 25.72
CA GLN A 49 9.31 4.88 25.53
C GLN A 49 9.26 4.41 24.08
N CYS A 50 10.43 4.35 23.44
CA CYS A 50 10.60 3.67 22.16
C CYS A 50 10.74 2.16 22.38
N LEU A 51 9.95 1.37 21.65
CA LEU A 51 10.00 -0.08 21.61
C LEU A 51 10.20 -0.55 20.17
N ALA A 52 11.28 -1.29 19.93
CA ALA A 52 11.50 -2.09 18.74
C ALA A 52 10.86 -3.46 18.95
N LYS A 53 9.87 -3.81 18.13
CA LYS A 53 9.20 -5.11 18.15
C LYS A 53 9.68 -5.93 16.96
N THR A 54 10.02 -7.18 17.21
CA THR A 54 10.48 -8.10 16.16
C THR A 54 9.36 -9.09 15.83
N ASP A 55 9.10 -9.27 14.54
CA ASP A 55 8.20 -10.29 13.98
C ASP A 55 9.03 -11.25 13.13
N GLN A 56 9.12 -12.51 13.57
CA GLN A 56 9.89 -13.53 12.85
C GLN A 56 9.16 -14.09 11.62
N SER A 57 7.95 -13.63 11.32
CA SER A 57 7.19 -14.09 10.15
C SER A 57 7.79 -13.63 8.81
N SER A 58 8.65 -12.60 8.82
CA SER A 58 9.40 -12.16 7.65
C SER A 58 10.70 -12.94 7.45
N PRO A 59 10.99 -13.44 6.24
CA PRO A 59 12.24 -14.14 5.95
C PRO A 59 13.47 -13.23 5.92
N LEU A 60 13.28 -11.91 5.76
CA LEU A 60 14.38 -10.94 5.74
C LEU A 60 14.43 -10.15 7.05
N GLU A 61 15.59 -10.17 7.72
CA GLU A 61 15.83 -9.51 9.02
C GLU A 61 15.48 -8.02 8.99
N VAL A 62 15.84 -7.32 7.92
CA VAL A 62 15.55 -5.88 7.72
C VAL A 62 14.05 -5.55 7.73
N TRP A 63 13.19 -6.54 7.53
CA TRP A 63 11.73 -6.42 7.57
C TRP A 63 11.11 -6.95 8.87
N GLN A 64 11.88 -7.55 9.78
CA GLN A 64 11.32 -8.11 11.01
C GLN A 64 11.03 -7.04 12.07
N GLN A 65 11.74 -5.92 12.05
CA GLN A 65 11.61 -4.88 13.07
C GLN A 65 10.47 -3.90 12.76
N ARG A 66 9.73 -3.48 13.77
CA ARG A 66 8.78 -2.36 13.72
C ARG A 66 8.89 -1.52 14.99
N LEU A 67 8.65 -0.23 14.88
CA LEU A 67 8.73 0.69 16.01
C LEU A 67 7.36 0.95 16.64
N SER A 68 7.36 1.20 17.94
CA SER A 68 6.22 1.61 18.73
C SER A 68 6.67 2.61 19.78
N PHE A 69 5.97 3.73 19.91
CA PHE A 69 6.25 4.75 20.92
C PHE A 69 5.09 4.79 21.90
N VAL A 70 5.36 4.54 23.17
CA VAL A 70 4.36 4.46 24.24
C VAL A 70 4.48 5.68 25.13
N PHE A 71 3.41 6.47 25.25
CA PHE A 71 3.35 7.65 26.11
C PHE A 71 2.82 7.35 27.52
N GLY A 72 2.11 6.23 27.69
CA GLY A 72 1.44 5.93 28.96
C GLY A 72 0.19 6.80 29.15
N LYS A 73 -0.16 7.11 30.41
CA LYS A 73 -1.22 8.07 30.72
C LYS A 73 -0.69 9.49 30.52
N ILE A 74 -1.45 10.33 29.83
CA ILE A 74 -1.06 11.72 29.51
C ILE A 74 -2.13 12.72 29.92
N SER A 75 -1.74 14.00 30.00
CA SER A 75 -2.69 15.08 30.22
C SER A 75 -3.56 15.32 28.98
N GLU A 76 -4.71 15.96 29.16
CA GLU A 76 -5.56 16.39 28.04
C GLU A 76 -4.82 17.37 27.11
N GLN A 77 -3.97 18.22 27.66
CA GLN A 77 -3.15 19.16 26.89
C GLN A 77 -2.15 18.42 25.99
N ASP A 78 -1.44 17.43 26.53
CA ASP A 78 -0.52 16.60 25.75
C ASP A 78 -1.27 15.80 24.68
N PHE A 79 -2.47 15.30 25.00
CA PHE A 79 -3.32 14.61 24.04
C PHE A 79 -3.69 15.52 22.85
N ILE A 80 -4.13 16.75 23.12
CA ILE A 80 -4.46 17.74 22.08
C ILE A 80 -3.22 18.08 21.26
N LEU A 81 -2.07 18.28 21.91
CA LEU A 81 -0.81 18.56 21.23
C LEU A 81 -0.44 17.42 20.27
N LEU A 82 -0.37 16.18 20.76
CA LEU A 82 -0.05 15.00 19.96
C LEU A 82 -1.04 14.81 18.80
N LYS A 83 -2.34 14.98 19.06
CA LYS A 83 -3.38 14.90 18.03
C LYS A 83 -3.16 15.92 16.91
N ASN A 84 -2.88 17.17 17.26
CA ASN A 84 -2.61 18.23 16.28
C ASN A 84 -1.30 18.00 15.52
N THR A 85 -0.26 17.51 16.20
CA THR A 85 1.04 17.22 15.58
C THR A 85 0.92 16.10 14.55
N TYR A 86 0.37 14.95 14.93
CA TYR A 86 0.47 13.73 14.12
C TYR A 86 -0.72 13.44 13.21
N SER A 87 -1.86 14.12 13.41
CA SER A 87 -3.02 14.05 12.52
C SER A 87 -3.45 15.40 11.96
N GLY A 88 -2.74 16.50 12.26
CA GLY A 88 -3.11 17.85 11.80
C GLY A 88 -3.07 18.04 10.28
N TRP A 89 -2.34 17.18 9.57
CA TRP A 89 -2.29 17.14 8.10
C TRP A 89 -3.46 16.39 7.46
N SER A 90 -4.33 15.75 8.25
CA SER A 90 -5.45 14.93 7.79
C SER A 90 -6.79 15.51 8.25
N ASP A 91 -7.74 15.60 7.32
CA ASP A 91 -9.14 15.94 7.60
C ASP A 91 -9.86 14.80 8.34
N ALA A 92 -9.52 13.55 8.02
CA ALA A 92 -10.01 12.34 8.68
C ALA A 92 -9.39 12.08 10.07
N LYS A 93 -9.02 13.14 10.81
CA LYS A 93 -8.34 13.16 12.13
C LYS A 93 -8.59 11.91 12.98
N THR A 94 -7.61 11.53 13.81
CA THR A 94 -7.73 10.34 14.70
C THR A 94 -9.10 10.24 15.38
N ALA A 95 -9.70 9.04 15.27
CA ALA A 95 -10.97 8.67 15.91
C ALA A 95 -10.82 8.44 17.43
N VAL A 96 -9.58 8.40 17.94
CA VAL A 96 -9.32 8.23 19.36
C VAL A 96 -9.75 9.48 20.13
N SER A 97 -10.51 9.28 21.21
CA SER A 97 -10.92 10.32 22.16
C SER A 97 -10.02 10.34 23.39
N TYR A 98 -9.96 11.49 24.06
CA TYR A 98 -9.24 11.62 25.32
C TYR A 98 -9.96 10.85 26.44
N ASP A 99 -9.19 10.11 27.22
CA ASP A 99 -9.55 9.36 28.42
C ASP A 99 -8.33 9.39 29.34
N ARG A 100 -8.50 10.04 30.50
CA ARG A 100 -7.45 10.25 31.50
C ARG A 100 -6.83 8.94 32.02
N ASP A 101 -7.59 7.84 31.97
CA ASP A 101 -7.19 6.56 32.54
C ASP A 101 -6.62 5.60 31.49
N ARG A 102 -6.68 5.97 30.21
CA ARG A 102 -6.09 5.22 29.10
C ARG A 102 -4.59 5.44 28.99
N SER A 103 -3.88 4.38 28.63
CA SER A 103 -2.50 4.46 28.13
C SER A 103 -2.49 4.68 26.62
N TYR A 104 -1.71 5.66 26.17
CA TYR A 104 -1.61 6.05 24.76
C TYR A 104 -0.29 5.64 24.12
N GLN A 105 -0.33 5.49 22.80
CA GLN A 105 0.81 5.22 21.93
C GLN A 105 0.75 6.12 20.69
N LEU A 106 1.88 6.34 20.00
CA LEU A 106 1.97 7.20 18.81
C LEU A 106 0.90 6.90 17.76
N VAL A 107 0.65 5.62 17.48
CA VAL A 107 -0.33 5.24 16.46
C VAL A 107 -1.73 5.78 16.78
N ASP A 108 -2.11 5.95 18.06
CA ASP A 108 -3.41 6.51 18.46
C ASP A 108 -3.62 7.95 17.95
N PHE A 109 -2.57 8.66 17.56
CA PHE A 109 -2.60 10.03 17.06
C PHE A 109 -2.44 10.15 15.54
N LEU A 110 -2.33 9.03 14.82
CA LEU A 110 -2.19 8.99 13.36
C LEU A 110 -3.55 8.93 12.65
N PRO A 111 -3.62 9.12 11.32
CA PRO A 111 -4.86 8.90 10.58
C PRO A 111 -5.44 7.48 10.77
N PRO A 112 -6.77 7.31 10.72
CA PRO A 112 -7.45 6.04 11.00
C PRO A 112 -6.95 4.85 10.16
N LEU A 113 -6.60 5.07 8.88
CA LEU A 113 -6.10 3.99 8.04
C LEU A 113 -4.70 3.51 8.49
N ILE A 114 -3.83 4.43 8.93
CA ILE A 114 -2.54 4.06 9.53
C ILE A 114 -2.77 3.32 10.86
N GLN A 115 -3.73 3.77 11.68
CA GLN A 115 -4.12 3.08 12.91
C GLN A 115 -4.53 1.64 12.68
N ALA A 116 -5.37 1.40 11.67
CA ALA A 116 -5.89 0.09 11.34
C ALA A 116 -4.80 -0.85 10.80
N LEU A 117 -3.88 -0.32 9.98
CA LEU A 117 -2.95 -1.15 9.22
C LEU A 117 -1.58 -1.34 9.88
N ASN A 118 -1.15 -0.43 10.76
CA ASN A 118 0.13 -0.57 11.44
C ASN A 118 0.21 -1.87 12.26
N GLY A 119 1.28 -2.63 12.09
CA GLY A 119 1.47 -3.93 12.74
C GLY A 119 0.66 -5.06 12.09
N HIS A 120 0.31 -4.94 10.81
CA HIS A 120 -0.26 -6.00 10.00
C HIS A 120 0.65 -6.35 8.82
N ARG A 121 0.41 -7.50 8.20
CA ARG A 121 0.84 -7.84 6.85
C ARG A 121 -0.38 -8.16 6.00
N PHE A 122 -0.22 -8.07 4.68
CA PHE A 122 -1.29 -8.44 3.75
C PHE A 122 -0.96 -9.78 3.10
N VAL A 123 -1.83 -10.76 3.28
CA VAL A 123 -1.75 -12.07 2.61
C VAL A 123 -2.51 -11.93 1.29
N PRO A 124 -1.82 -12.03 0.13
CA PRO A 124 -2.46 -11.88 -1.16
C PRO A 124 -3.29 -13.11 -1.51
N GLU A 125 -4.20 -12.95 -2.46
CA GLU A 125 -4.96 -14.06 -3.01
C GLU A 125 -4.67 -14.22 -4.49
N THR A 126 -4.37 -15.46 -4.88
CA THR A 126 -4.32 -15.85 -6.28
C THR A 126 -5.50 -16.75 -6.60
N ARG A 127 -6.28 -16.39 -7.62
CA ARG A 127 -7.37 -17.23 -8.15
C ARG A 127 -7.11 -17.55 -9.60
N THR A 128 -7.17 -18.83 -9.95
CA THR A 128 -7.17 -19.26 -11.35
C THR A 128 -8.60 -19.27 -11.85
N PHE A 129 -8.85 -18.58 -12.96
CA PHE A 129 -10.15 -18.57 -13.63
C PHE A 129 -10.05 -19.33 -14.94
N LYS A 130 -11.11 -20.09 -15.23
CA LYS A 130 -11.28 -20.73 -16.53
C LYS A 130 -12.19 -19.84 -17.39
N PRO A 131 -11.87 -19.67 -18.69
CA PRO A 131 -12.67 -18.89 -19.64
C PRO A 131 -14.17 -19.21 -19.74
N GLN A 132 -14.68 -20.24 -19.07
CA GLN A 132 -16.04 -20.74 -19.21
C GLN A 132 -17.07 -20.01 -18.33
N ASP A 133 -16.65 -19.15 -17.40
CA ASP A 133 -17.54 -18.52 -16.41
C ASP A 133 -18.15 -17.16 -16.85
N GLY A 134 -18.02 -16.76 -18.12
CA GLY A 134 -18.67 -15.55 -18.63
C GLY A 134 -18.49 -15.33 -20.13
N ASN A 135 -19.52 -14.79 -20.78
CA ASN A 135 -19.65 -14.52 -22.23
C ASN A 135 -18.51 -13.72 -22.88
N LEU A 136 -17.57 -13.21 -22.09
CA LEU A 136 -16.50 -12.32 -22.54
C LEU A 136 -15.20 -13.04 -22.90
N LEU A 137 -15.06 -14.29 -22.45
CA LEU A 137 -13.84 -15.07 -22.55
C LEU A 137 -13.87 -16.12 -23.66
N ALA A 138 -14.96 -16.25 -24.42
CA ALA A 138 -15.08 -17.24 -25.50
C ALA A 138 -14.02 -17.05 -26.59
N GLU A 139 -13.60 -15.82 -26.92
CA GLU A 139 -12.55 -15.57 -27.92
C GLU A 139 -11.13 -15.80 -27.36
N LEU A 140 -10.88 -15.50 -26.08
CA LEU A 140 -9.63 -15.85 -25.41
C LEU A 140 -9.55 -17.35 -25.03
N SER A 141 -10.70 -18.05 -25.00
CA SER A 141 -10.83 -19.48 -24.66
C SER A 141 -10.27 -20.43 -25.72
N ALA A 142 -10.01 -19.95 -26.94
CA ALA A 142 -9.25 -20.70 -27.92
C ALA A 142 -7.81 -20.95 -27.45
N SER A 143 -7.26 -20.04 -26.65
CA SER A 143 -6.05 -20.30 -25.88
C SER A 143 -6.45 -21.13 -24.66
N LYS A 144 -5.91 -22.35 -24.51
CA LYS A 144 -6.06 -23.17 -23.30
C LYS A 144 -5.35 -22.58 -22.08
N THR A 145 -5.10 -21.27 -22.09
CA THR A 145 -4.29 -20.56 -21.11
C THR A 145 -5.17 -20.26 -19.91
N GLU A 146 -4.76 -20.76 -18.75
CA GLU A 146 -5.39 -20.41 -17.48
C GLU A 146 -5.00 -18.97 -17.11
N PHE A 147 -5.98 -18.14 -16.79
CA PHE A 147 -5.73 -16.79 -16.29
C PHE A 147 -5.65 -16.82 -14.77
N LYS A 148 -4.60 -16.22 -14.20
CA LYS A 148 -4.48 -16.01 -12.76
C LYS A 148 -4.83 -14.57 -12.43
N LYS A 149 -5.68 -14.40 -11.43
CA LYS A 149 -6.04 -13.11 -10.84
C LYS A 149 -5.32 -12.98 -9.51
N TYR A 150 -4.74 -11.82 -9.27
CA TYR A 150 -4.00 -11.51 -8.07
C TYR A 150 -4.66 -10.34 -7.34
N LEU A 151 -5.09 -10.56 -6.09
CA LEU A 151 -5.35 -9.48 -5.14
C LEU A 151 -4.06 -9.21 -4.38
N TYR A 152 -3.52 -8.02 -4.56
CA TYR A 152 -2.19 -7.68 -4.09
C TYR A 152 -2.14 -6.23 -3.58
N MET A 153 -1.23 -5.97 -2.63
CA MET A 153 -0.97 -4.64 -2.09
C MET A 153 0.53 -4.38 -2.06
N ASN A 154 0.94 -3.24 -2.61
CA ASN A 154 2.31 -2.75 -2.57
C ASN A 154 2.41 -1.44 -1.77
N CYS A 155 3.63 -0.92 -1.61
CA CYS A 155 3.91 0.29 -0.85
C CYS A 155 3.16 1.51 -1.38
N TRP A 156 3.17 1.73 -2.70
CA TRP A 156 2.56 2.92 -3.27
C TRP A 156 1.04 2.90 -3.36
N GLY A 157 0.43 1.72 -3.55
CA GLY A 157 -1.02 1.57 -3.40
C GLY A 157 -1.48 1.88 -1.98
N LEU A 158 -0.75 1.38 -0.98
CA LEU A 158 -1.00 1.69 0.44
C LEU A 158 -0.87 3.20 0.72
N VAL A 159 0.25 3.81 0.34
CA VAL A 159 0.48 5.24 0.62
C VAL A 159 -0.54 6.12 -0.09
N TYR A 160 -0.90 5.79 -1.34
CA TYR A 160 -1.96 6.49 -2.06
C TYR A 160 -3.29 6.47 -1.32
N GLU A 161 -3.72 5.30 -0.83
CA GLU A 161 -4.96 5.20 -0.06
C GLU A 161 -4.90 5.95 1.27
N VAL A 162 -3.76 5.93 1.95
CA VAL A 162 -3.61 6.70 3.19
C VAL A 162 -3.73 8.18 2.92
N MET A 163 -3.08 8.71 1.89
CA MET A 163 -3.20 10.13 1.52
C MET A 163 -4.64 10.48 1.14
N ARG A 164 -5.28 9.64 0.31
CA ARG A 164 -6.66 9.87 -0.13
C ARG A 164 -7.63 9.87 1.05
N ALA A 165 -7.58 8.83 1.89
CA ALA A 165 -8.42 8.71 3.07
C ALA A 165 -8.10 9.78 4.12
N ALA A 166 -6.88 10.32 4.13
CA ALA A 166 -6.53 11.44 5.00
C ALA A 166 -7.25 12.74 4.61
N GLN A 167 -7.60 12.94 3.33
CA GLN A 167 -8.30 14.14 2.83
C GLN A 167 -9.83 14.04 2.86
N ASP A 168 -10.38 12.83 3.05
CA ASP A 168 -11.82 12.59 3.06
C ASP A 168 -12.16 11.60 4.18
N SER A 169 -12.80 12.09 5.24
CA SER A 169 -13.17 11.28 6.41
C SER A 169 -14.18 10.17 6.11
N GLU A 170 -14.91 10.30 5.00
CA GLU A 170 -15.88 9.31 4.53
C GLU A 170 -15.30 8.40 3.44
N ALA A 171 -14.01 8.55 3.12
CA ALA A 171 -13.33 7.72 2.15
C ALA A 171 -13.40 6.25 2.56
N LYS A 172 -13.82 5.41 1.61
CA LYS A 172 -13.83 3.96 1.74
C LYS A 172 -12.51 3.42 1.20
N PRO A 173 -11.59 2.91 2.04
CA PRO A 173 -10.28 2.48 1.56
C PRO A 173 -10.40 1.29 0.59
N ALA A 174 -9.51 1.25 -0.40
CA ALA A 174 -9.49 0.21 -1.42
C ALA A 174 -8.11 -0.45 -1.54
N ILE A 175 -8.07 -1.78 -1.73
CA ILE A 175 -6.81 -2.48 -1.99
C ILE A 175 -6.58 -2.52 -3.49
N PHE A 176 -5.48 -1.94 -3.96
CA PHE A 176 -5.15 -1.93 -5.38
C PHE A 176 -3.63 -1.95 -5.61
N MET A 177 -3.27 -2.23 -6.86
CA MET A 177 -1.91 -2.06 -7.37
C MET A 177 -1.98 -1.18 -8.63
N ALA A 178 -1.06 -0.24 -8.73
CA ALA A 178 -0.84 0.57 -9.93
C ALA A 178 0.56 0.31 -10.49
N GLN A 179 0.76 0.59 -11.78
CA GLN A 179 2.10 0.65 -12.37
C GLN A 179 2.92 1.76 -11.69
N ALA A 180 4.20 1.51 -11.45
CA ALA A 180 5.09 2.43 -10.75
C ALA A 180 5.18 3.80 -11.45
N SER A 181 5.26 3.84 -12.78
CA SER A 181 5.33 5.08 -13.57
C SER A 181 4.09 5.96 -13.42
N LEU A 182 2.89 5.37 -13.55
CA LEU A 182 1.61 6.08 -13.39
C LEU A 182 1.43 6.60 -11.97
N MET A 183 1.83 5.79 -10.98
CA MET A 183 1.77 6.20 -9.59
C MET A 183 2.73 7.36 -9.32
N LEU A 184 3.97 7.29 -9.83
CA LEU A 184 4.96 8.36 -9.71
C LEU A 184 4.45 9.68 -10.31
N GLU A 185 3.90 9.64 -11.53
CA GLU A 185 3.29 10.81 -12.17
C GLU A 185 2.14 11.37 -11.34
N LYS A 186 1.25 10.49 -10.85
CA LYS A 186 0.10 10.91 -10.04
C LYS A 186 0.55 11.58 -8.75
N ILE A 187 1.54 11.03 -8.06
CA ILE A 187 2.10 11.63 -6.85
C ILE A 187 2.75 12.97 -7.16
N ARG A 188 3.66 13.04 -8.16
CA ARG A 188 4.37 14.28 -8.53
C ARG A 188 3.40 15.40 -8.93
N THR A 189 2.31 15.07 -9.64
CA THR A 189 1.28 16.05 -10.01
C THR A 189 0.55 16.62 -8.79
N ASN A 190 0.32 15.79 -7.76
CA ASN A 190 -0.47 16.14 -6.58
C ASN A 190 0.35 16.61 -5.38
N SER A 191 1.67 16.68 -5.50
CA SER A 191 2.56 17.06 -4.41
C SER A 191 3.64 18.04 -4.88
N GLU A 192 4.15 18.84 -3.96
CA GLU A 192 5.28 19.73 -4.16
C GLU A 192 6.56 19.03 -3.71
N MET A 193 7.64 19.18 -4.49
CA MET A 193 8.94 18.67 -4.11
C MET A 193 9.58 19.63 -3.12
N LEU A 194 9.90 19.15 -1.92
CA LEU A 194 10.58 19.93 -0.88
C LEU A 194 12.10 19.83 -1.04
N SER A 195 12.59 18.63 -1.32
CA SER A 195 14.01 18.36 -1.57
C SER A 195 14.17 17.10 -2.41
N ALA A 196 15.35 16.95 -3.00
CA ALA A 196 15.76 15.76 -3.71
C ALA A 196 17.23 15.49 -3.39
N PHE A 197 17.59 14.22 -3.14
CA PHE A 197 18.95 13.85 -2.73
C PHE A 197 19.31 12.46 -3.25
N SER A 198 20.60 12.24 -3.51
CA SER A 198 21.12 10.94 -3.94
C SER A 198 22.20 10.42 -3.01
N GLU A 199 22.82 11.30 -2.23
CA GLU A 199 23.86 10.94 -1.27
C GLU A 199 23.37 11.07 0.18
N PRO A 200 23.89 10.27 1.13
CA PRO A 200 23.49 10.38 2.53
C PRO A 200 23.78 11.76 3.13
N SER A 201 24.86 12.42 2.68
CA SER A 201 25.25 13.76 3.14
C SER A 201 24.32 14.87 2.65
N GLU A 202 23.47 14.58 1.66
CA GLU A 202 22.51 15.52 1.08
C GLU A 202 21.13 15.40 1.74
N MET A 203 20.95 14.46 2.68
CA MET A 203 19.68 14.36 3.39
C MET A 203 19.36 15.66 4.11
N PRO A 204 18.07 16.08 4.13
CA PRO A 204 17.65 17.24 4.88
C PRO A 204 18.14 17.16 6.32
N ILE A 205 18.71 18.26 6.82
CA ILE A 205 19.18 18.32 8.21
C ILE A 205 17.98 18.10 9.14
N PRO A 206 18.07 17.15 10.09
CA PRO A 206 17.05 16.93 11.11
C PRO A 206 16.58 18.25 11.74
N GLY A 207 15.27 18.49 11.72
CA GLY A 207 14.63 19.65 12.35
C GLY A 207 14.25 20.85 11.48
N GLU A 208 14.54 20.88 10.17
CA GLU A 208 14.17 22.04 9.31
C GLU A 208 13.16 21.81 8.17
N SER A 209 12.68 20.59 7.86
CA SER A 209 11.77 20.44 6.70
C SER A 209 10.71 19.34 6.73
N ILE A 210 10.93 18.23 7.43
CA ILE A 210 9.99 17.09 7.41
C ILE A 210 8.85 17.33 8.39
N GLN A 211 7.62 17.19 7.91
CA GLN A 211 6.40 17.23 8.71
C GLN A 211 5.67 15.89 8.63
N PRO A 212 4.92 15.50 9.68
CA PRO A 212 4.01 14.37 9.60
C PRO A 212 3.08 14.52 8.38
N GLY A 213 2.98 13.47 7.56
CA GLY A 213 2.22 13.48 6.32
C GLY A 213 3.02 13.76 5.05
N ASP A 214 4.28 14.19 5.16
CA ASP A 214 5.18 14.27 4.00
C ASP A 214 5.47 12.88 3.42
N LEU A 215 5.88 12.84 2.16
CA LEU A 215 6.16 11.63 1.40
C LEU A 215 7.65 11.54 1.13
N ILE A 216 8.22 10.36 1.35
CA ILE A 216 9.54 10.01 0.84
C ILE A 216 9.38 9.05 -0.32
N LEU A 217 9.81 9.46 -1.51
CA LEU A 217 9.88 8.61 -2.70
C LEU A 217 11.30 8.08 -2.83
N VAL A 218 11.41 6.77 -3.05
CA VAL A 218 12.65 6.08 -3.39
C VAL A 218 12.55 5.65 -4.84
N MET A 219 13.49 6.13 -5.65
CA MET A 219 13.49 5.95 -7.08
C MET A 219 14.81 5.38 -7.55
N HIS A 220 14.76 4.66 -8.65
CA HIS A 220 15.96 4.19 -9.34
C HIS A 220 15.96 4.70 -10.77
N ARG A 221 17.14 5.07 -11.25
CA ARG A 221 17.39 5.41 -12.65
C ARG A 221 18.04 4.23 -13.35
N SER A 222 17.34 3.67 -14.34
CA SER A 222 17.89 2.62 -15.21
C SER A 222 19.12 3.11 -16.00
N SER A 223 19.89 2.17 -16.54
CA SER A 223 21.03 2.46 -17.43
C SER A 223 20.64 3.26 -18.68
N ALA A 224 19.39 3.14 -19.14
CA ALA A 224 18.84 3.92 -20.25
C ALA A 224 18.34 5.32 -19.84
N GLY A 225 18.50 5.70 -18.57
CA GLY A 225 18.13 7.01 -18.05
C GLY A 225 16.68 7.14 -17.55
N TYR A 226 15.88 6.08 -17.61
CA TYR A 226 14.49 6.10 -17.11
C TYR A 226 14.44 6.00 -15.60
N GLU A 227 13.63 6.86 -14.99
CA GLU A 227 13.33 6.83 -13.55
C GLU A 227 12.03 6.08 -13.28
N TYR A 228 12.02 5.27 -12.23
CA TYR A 228 10.81 4.63 -11.74
C TYR A 228 10.80 4.56 -10.21
N LEU A 229 9.59 4.43 -9.66
CA LEU A 229 9.36 4.34 -8.23
C LEU A 229 9.59 2.91 -7.74
N ASP A 230 10.57 2.71 -6.88
CA ASP A 230 10.81 1.43 -6.20
C ASP A 230 10.07 1.36 -4.87
N HIS A 231 10.01 2.48 -4.15
CA HIS A 231 9.38 2.53 -2.83
C HIS A 231 8.85 3.91 -2.46
N ILE A 232 7.90 3.92 -1.52
CA ILE A 232 7.34 5.14 -0.95
C ILE A 232 6.92 4.90 0.50
N ALA A 233 7.14 5.91 1.33
CA ALA A 233 6.68 5.94 2.71
C ALA A 233 6.13 7.32 3.09
N ILE A 234 5.39 7.38 4.19
CA ILE A 234 4.86 8.62 4.77
C ILE A 234 5.69 8.97 6.01
N ALA A 235 6.23 10.18 6.07
CA ALA A 235 6.89 10.70 7.26
C ALA A 235 5.89 10.83 8.42
N ILE A 236 6.26 10.32 9.58
CA ILE A 236 5.47 10.36 10.81
C ILE A 236 6.05 11.33 11.82
N ASP A 237 7.38 11.40 11.89
CA ASP A 237 8.16 12.38 12.64
C ASP A 237 9.54 12.46 11.96
N ASP A 238 10.42 13.31 12.48
CA ASP A 238 11.80 13.39 12.02
C ASP A 238 12.50 12.01 12.10
N GLY A 239 12.95 11.50 10.95
CA GLY A 239 13.57 10.19 10.80
C GLY A 239 12.66 8.97 11.05
N LEU A 240 11.33 9.15 11.08
CA LEU A 240 10.36 8.07 11.26
C LEU A 240 9.36 8.00 10.10
N TYR A 241 9.14 6.80 9.58
CA TYR A 241 8.34 6.59 8.37
C TYR A 241 7.33 5.45 8.55
N PHE A 242 6.11 5.64 8.03
CA PHE A 242 5.10 4.60 7.86
C PHE A 242 5.16 4.03 6.45
N GLU A 243 5.32 2.71 6.35
CA GLU A 243 5.52 2.02 5.08
C GLU A 243 4.90 0.63 5.06
N LYS A 244 4.75 0.08 3.84
CA LYS A 244 4.82 -1.37 3.61
C LYS A 244 6.18 -1.66 2.98
N ALA A 245 7.07 -2.39 3.66
CA ALA A 245 8.49 -2.47 3.30
C ALA A 245 8.85 -3.19 1.97
N GLY A 246 7.88 -3.41 1.07
CA GLY A 246 8.00 -4.25 -0.12
C GLY A 246 6.66 -4.89 -0.55
N ALA A 247 6.71 -5.66 -1.63
CA ALA A 247 5.54 -6.26 -2.24
C ALA A 247 5.04 -7.51 -1.50
N GLY A 248 5.92 -8.38 -0.97
CA GLY A 248 5.58 -9.74 -0.52
C GLY A 248 4.54 -9.88 0.60
N GLU A 249 4.02 -11.09 0.77
CA GLU A 249 2.99 -11.46 1.78
C GLU A 249 3.51 -11.51 3.23
N HIS A 250 4.83 -11.62 3.37
CA HIS A 250 5.54 -11.62 4.64
C HIS A 250 6.09 -10.23 5.01
N VAL A 251 5.79 -9.23 4.19
CA VAL A 251 6.29 -7.87 4.39
C VAL A 251 5.32 -7.11 5.29
N PRO A 252 5.81 -6.51 6.38
CA PRO A 252 4.95 -5.78 7.31
C PRO A 252 4.54 -4.42 6.77
N ILE A 253 3.41 -3.96 7.29
CA ILE A 253 2.98 -2.56 7.32
C ILE A 253 3.37 -2.02 8.70
N ARG A 254 4.27 -1.04 8.75
CA ARG A 254 4.96 -0.67 9.99
C ARG A 254 5.37 0.80 10.02
N ILE A 255 5.66 1.27 11.23
CA ILE A 255 6.54 2.42 11.45
C ILE A 255 7.98 1.91 11.55
N THR A 256 8.89 2.54 10.81
CA THR A 256 10.33 2.25 10.78
C THR A 256 11.13 3.53 11.00
N ASP A 257 12.41 3.41 11.35
CA ASP A 257 13.36 4.52 11.34
C ASP A 257 14.05 4.69 9.99
N GLU A 258 14.62 5.87 9.81
CA GLU A 258 15.41 6.26 8.65
C GLU A 258 16.60 5.34 8.41
N ALA A 259 17.34 4.98 9.45
CA ALA A 259 18.52 4.13 9.30
C ALA A 259 18.16 2.77 8.67
N THR A 260 17.02 2.20 9.07
CA THR A 260 16.46 0.98 8.49
C THR A 260 15.98 1.20 7.07
N LEU A 261 15.29 2.31 6.79
CA LEU A 261 14.84 2.66 5.45
C LEU A 261 16.04 2.76 4.47
N LEU A 262 17.08 3.52 4.84
CA LEU A 262 18.28 3.69 4.03
C LEU A 262 19.11 2.41 3.92
N LYS A 263 19.07 1.53 4.93
CA LYS A 263 19.71 0.22 4.84
C LYS A 263 19.05 -0.66 3.77
N ILE A 264 17.73 -0.59 3.64
CA ILE A 264 16.97 -1.33 2.61
C ILE A 264 17.17 -0.68 1.24
N TRP A 265 17.19 0.65 1.20
CA TRP A 265 17.25 1.46 -0.01
C TRP A 265 18.51 2.34 -0.02
N PRO A 266 19.73 1.80 -0.17
CA PRO A 266 20.96 2.58 -0.01
C PRO A 266 21.03 3.81 -0.94
N PRO A 267 21.31 5.01 -0.39
CA PRO A 267 21.73 6.16 -1.20
C PRO A 267 22.94 5.80 -2.08
N GLY A 268 23.10 6.51 -3.20
CA GLY A 268 24.07 6.20 -4.26
C GLY A 268 23.61 5.11 -5.23
N VAL A 269 22.69 4.23 -4.80
CA VAL A 269 21.93 3.33 -5.69
C VAL A 269 20.57 3.94 -6.02
N PHE A 270 19.89 4.46 -5.00
CA PHE A 270 18.58 5.07 -5.12
C PHE A 270 18.67 6.59 -4.98
N HIS A 271 17.78 7.26 -5.71
CA HIS A 271 17.50 8.68 -5.58
C HIS A 271 16.23 8.89 -4.76
N TYR A 272 16.22 9.95 -3.96
CA TYR A 272 15.15 10.28 -3.04
C TYR A 272 14.50 11.61 -3.38
N GLU A 273 13.18 11.66 -3.27
CA GLU A 273 12.42 12.92 -3.24
C GLU A 273 11.63 13.01 -1.94
N LEU A 274 11.79 14.12 -1.22
CA LEU A 274 10.87 14.51 -0.16
C LEU A 274 9.79 15.39 -0.76
N ARG A 275 8.52 15.05 -0.53
CA ARG A 275 7.39 15.76 -1.11
C ARG A 275 6.29 16.04 -0.09
N ARG A 276 5.51 17.09 -0.32
CA ARG A 276 4.33 17.43 0.48
C ARG A 276 3.10 17.47 -0.40
N LEU A 277 2.01 16.87 0.06
CA LEU A 277 0.75 16.91 -0.67
C LEU A 277 0.26 18.36 -0.81
N LYS A 278 -0.20 18.75 -2.00
CA LYS A 278 -0.80 20.08 -2.21
C LYS A 278 -2.10 20.17 -1.40
N PRO A 279 -2.45 21.35 -0.84
CA PRO A 279 -3.71 21.52 -0.08
C PRO A 279 -4.98 21.13 -0.87
N ASN A 280 -4.95 21.24 -2.19
CA ASN A 280 -6.03 20.90 -3.12
C ASN A 280 -5.70 19.70 -4.02
N ALA A 281 -4.82 18.81 -3.56
CA ALA A 281 -4.49 17.60 -4.30
C ALA A 281 -5.76 16.80 -4.63
N SER A 282 -5.86 16.32 -5.87
CA SER A 282 -6.97 15.50 -6.35
C SER A 282 -6.54 14.04 -6.38
N LEU A 283 -6.94 13.33 -5.32
CA LEU A 283 -6.74 11.90 -5.15
C LEU A 283 -8.09 11.17 -5.36
N PRO A 284 -8.54 10.96 -6.62
CA PRO A 284 -9.78 10.23 -6.87
C PRO A 284 -9.68 8.78 -6.39
N HIS A 285 -10.82 8.10 -6.30
CA HIS A 285 -10.83 6.69 -5.94
C HIS A 285 -9.97 5.89 -6.94
N PRO A 286 -9.15 4.90 -6.50
CA PRO A 286 -8.27 4.13 -7.39
C PRO A 286 -9.00 3.51 -8.59
N GLN A 287 -10.27 3.19 -8.42
CA GLN A 287 -11.12 2.69 -9.49
C GLN A 287 -11.28 3.63 -10.68
N GLU A 288 -11.25 4.94 -10.44
CA GLU A 288 -11.46 5.94 -11.48
C GLU A 288 -10.20 6.09 -12.35
N ILE A 289 -9.02 5.82 -11.79
CA ILE A 289 -7.74 6.15 -12.42
C ILE A 289 -6.86 4.95 -12.76
N PHE A 290 -6.88 3.88 -11.96
CA PHE A 290 -6.01 2.70 -12.13
C PHE A 290 -6.76 1.47 -12.64
N SER A 291 -8.06 1.60 -12.92
CA SER A 291 -8.83 0.53 -13.56
C SER A 291 -8.58 0.46 -15.06
N LEU A 292 -8.80 -0.69 -15.69
CA LEU A 292 -8.87 -0.82 -17.15
C LEU A 292 -10.07 -0.04 -17.76
N ASN A 293 -10.96 0.50 -16.91
CA ASN A 293 -11.99 1.44 -17.35
C ASN A 293 -11.49 2.88 -17.46
N SER A 294 -10.40 3.22 -16.79
CA SER A 294 -9.79 4.54 -16.86
C SER A 294 -9.41 4.85 -18.31
N PRO A 295 -9.88 5.99 -18.88
CA PRO A 295 -9.51 6.40 -20.23
C PRO A 295 -7.99 6.42 -20.45
N GLN A 296 -7.23 6.84 -19.44
CA GLN A 296 -5.77 6.90 -19.50
C GLN A 296 -5.13 5.51 -19.62
N ILE A 297 -5.62 4.55 -18.83
CA ILE A 297 -5.15 3.15 -18.91
C ILE A 297 -5.55 2.54 -20.25
N ARG A 298 -6.73 2.87 -20.76
CA ARG A 298 -7.15 2.42 -22.09
C ARG A 298 -6.24 2.99 -23.16
N GLU A 299 -5.99 4.30 -23.21
CA GLU A 299 -5.10 4.90 -24.22
C GLU A 299 -3.70 4.27 -24.24
N GLN A 300 -3.15 3.92 -23.07
CA GLN A 300 -1.83 3.27 -22.97
C GLN A 300 -1.86 1.80 -23.41
N LEU A 301 -2.98 1.09 -23.20
CA LEU A 301 -3.13 -0.32 -23.56
C LEU A 301 -3.71 -0.55 -24.96
N PHE A 302 -4.33 0.47 -25.58
CA PHE A 302 -5.13 0.36 -26.81
C PHE A 302 -4.45 0.86 -28.11
N PRO A 303 -3.21 0.46 -28.43
CA PRO A 303 -2.94 0.01 -29.79
C PRO A 303 -3.60 -1.36 -30.10
N LEU A 304 -4.19 -2.03 -29.10
CA LEU A 304 -4.96 -3.26 -29.24
C LEU A 304 -6.44 -2.93 -29.50
N ALA A 305 -6.85 -2.93 -30.76
CA ALA A 305 -8.18 -2.51 -31.21
C ALA A 305 -9.36 -3.37 -30.69
N ASP A 306 -9.14 -4.46 -29.95
CA ASP A 306 -10.16 -5.50 -29.76
C ASP A 306 -10.46 -5.89 -28.29
N ILE A 307 -10.13 -5.07 -27.29
CA ILE A 307 -10.53 -5.36 -25.91
C ILE A 307 -11.96 -4.81 -25.67
N PRO A 308 -12.99 -5.65 -25.49
CA PRO A 308 -14.37 -5.17 -25.36
C PRO A 308 -14.58 -4.33 -24.10
N LEU A 309 -15.39 -3.26 -24.21
CA LEU A 309 -15.77 -2.30 -23.15
C LEU A 309 -16.22 -2.91 -21.81
N THR A 310 -16.64 -4.18 -21.83
CA THR A 310 -17.07 -4.98 -20.69
C THR A 310 -15.92 -5.48 -19.81
N ILE A 311 -14.69 -5.64 -20.33
CA ILE A 311 -13.51 -6.06 -19.53
C ILE A 311 -13.13 -4.98 -18.52
N GLY A 312 -13.28 -3.71 -18.89
CA GLY A 312 -12.87 -2.63 -17.99
C GLY A 312 -13.71 -2.55 -16.71
N LYS A 313 -14.98 -2.99 -16.74
CA LYS A 313 -15.93 -2.93 -15.60
C LYS A 313 -15.53 -3.78 -14.41
N ASP A 314 -14.76 -4.83 -14.62
CA ASP A 314 -14.42 -5.71 -13.52
C ASP A 314 -13.14 -5.27 -12.79
N THR A 315 -12.34 -4.39 -13.38
CA THR A 315 -10.95 -4.18 -12.94
C THR A 315 -10.73 -3.30 -11.74
N SER A 316 -11.79 -2.83 -11.10
CA SER A 316 -11.67 -1.98 -9.95
C SER A 316 -12.89 -2.05 -9.05
N LEU A 317 -12.70 -2.09 -7.72
CA LEU A 317 -13.79 -2.14 -6.74
C LEU A 317 -13.74 -1.14 -5.59
N THR A 318 -14.93 -0.66 -5.21
CA THR A 318 -15.23 0.10 -3.99
C THR A 318 -15.79 -0.91 -2.98
N TRP A 319 -15.24 -0.93 -1.77
CA TRP A 319 -15.58 -1.93 -0.73
C TRP A 319 -17.07 -1.91 -0.32
N ASP A 320 -17.74 -0.76 -0.40
CA ASP A 320 -19.11 -0.59 0.13
C ASP A 320 -20.25 -1.00 -0.79
N ILE A 321 -19.98 -1.24 -2.07
CA ILE A 321 -21.02 -1.78 -2.99
C ILE A 321 -21.19 -3.29 -2.74
N GLU A 322 -20.16 -3.97 -2.22
CA GLU A 322 -20.17 -5.42 -2.00
C GLU A 322 -20.79 -5.86 -0.67
N SER A 323 -20.77 -5.03 0.38
CA SER A 323 -21.33 -5.42 1.69
C SER A 323 -22.86 -5.55 1.69
N ASN A 324 -23.55 -4.93 0.72
CA ASN A 324 -25.01 -4.96 0.61
C ASN A 324 -25.55 -5.94 -0.46
N SER A 325 -24.69 -6.56 -1.28
CA SER A 325 -25.12 -7.57 -2.25
C SER A 325 -24.74 -8.98 -1.80
N LEU A 326 -25.72 -9.73 -1.29
CA LEU A 326 -25.60 -11.14 -0.88
C LEU A 326 -25.26 -12.11 -2.04
N SER A 327 -25.01 -11.62 -3.24
CA SER A 327 -24.50 -12.37 -4.39
C SER A 327 -23.06 -11.94 -4.67
N ALA A 328 -22.15 -12.57 -3.93
CA ALA A 328 -20.70 -12.38 -3.96
C ALA A 328 -20.10 -12.47 -5.39
N ILE A 329 -19.00 -11.73 -5.57
CA ILE A 329 -17.90 -11.85 -6.55
C ILE A 329 -17.73 -10.55 -7.35
N SER A 330 -16.80 -9.67 -6.93
CA SER A 330 -16.14 -8.70 -7.80
C SER A 330 -14.76 -8.34 -7.19
N TRP A 331 -13.68 -8.34 -7.99
CA TRP A 331 -12.30 -8.24 -7.46
C TRP A 331 -11.36 -7.42 -8.36
N PHE A 332 -10.30 -6.81 -7.82
CA PHE A 332 -9.26 -6.08 -8.58
C PHE A 332 -8.40 -6.99 -9.49
N TYR A 333 -7.90 -6.42 -10.58
CA TYR A 333 -7.17 -7.14 -11.64
C TYR A 333 -5.75 -6.60 -11.76
N LEU A 334 -4.78 -7.48 -11.56
CA LEU A 334 -3.59 -7.49 -12.41
C LEU A 334 -3.83 -8.55 -13.47
N ILE A 335 -4.06 -8.10 -14.70
CA ILE A 335 -3.60 -8.92 -15.83
C ILE A 335 -2.08 -8.75 -15.78
N ASP A 336 -1.34 -9.85 -15.73
CA ASP A 336 0.08 -9.87 -16.04
C ASP A 336 0.24 -9.40 -17.49
N LEU A 337 0.12 -8.09 -17.69
CA LEU A 337 0.60 -7.39 -18.85
C LEU A 337 2.09 -7.25 -18.60
N SER A 338 2.79 -8.38 -18.58
CA SER A 338 4.20 -8.38 -18.90
C SER A 338 4.31 -7.47 -20.13
N PRO A 339 5.17 -6.43 -20.10
CA PRO A 339 5.32 -5.55 -21.26
C PRO A 339 5.73 -6.35 -22.49
N LEU A 340 6.08 -7.62 -22.36
CA LEU A 340 6.39 -8.53 -23.43
C LEU A 340 5.14 -8.92 -24.26
N SER A 341 5.00 -8.32 -25.45
CA SER A 341 4.24 -8.97 -26.53
C SER A 341 5.11 -10.02 -27.20
N ARG A 342 4.56 -11.20 -27.47
CA ARG A 342 5.16 -12.12 -28.44
C ARG A 342 4.88 -11.60 -29.84
N ASP A 343 5.93 -11.38 -30.61
CA ASP A 343 5.76 -11.20 -32.06
C ASP A 343 5.52 -12.54 -32.75
N GLU A 344 5.21 -12.52 -34.05
CA GLU A 344 4.96 -13.71 -34.87
C GLU A 344 6.18 -14.66 -34.95
N THR A 345 7.35 -14.26 -34.43
CA THR A 345 8.58 -15.06 -34.38
C THR A 345 8.85 -15.70 -33.02
N GLU A 346 7.87 -15.66 -32.10
CA GLU A 346 7.98 -16.09 -30.70
C GLU A 346 9.00 -15.30 -29.85
N LYS A 347 9.51 -14.18 -30.36
CA LYS A 347 10.39 -13.29 -29.59
C LYS A 347 9.55 -12.35 -28.75
N PHE A 348 9.97 -12.18 -27.50
CA PHE A 348 9.35 -11.26 -26.57
C PHE A 348 9.86 -9.83 -26.84
N GLN A 349 8.95 -8.91 -27.17
CA GLN A 349 9.25 -7.48 -27.35
C GLN A 349 8.53 -6.66 -26.27
N LEU A 350 9.23 -5.70 -25.67
CA LEU A 350 8.65 -4.75 -24.74
C LEU A 350 7.71 -3.78 -25.50
N ARG A 351 6.45 -3.74 -25.10
CA ARG A 351 5.32 -3.03 -25.72
C ARG A 351 5.40 -1.52 -25.55
N ASP A 352 6.06 -1.06 -24.49
CA ASP A 352 6.21 0.37 -24.25
C ASP A 352 7.45 0.90 -24.97
N SER A 353 7.27 1.98 -25.74
CA SER A 353 8.38 2.72 -26.34
C SER A 353 9.37 3.25 -25.30
N LEU A 354 8.93 3.43 -24.04
CA LEU A 354 9.76 3.76 -22.89
C LEU A 354 10.77 2.65 -22.53
N TYR A 355 10.54 1.39 -22.92
CA TYR A 355 11.40 0.25 -22.57
C TYR A 355 12.13 -0.37 -23.77
N GLN A 356 11.87 0.09 -25.00
CA GLN A 356 12.53 -0.43 -26.21
C GLN A 356 14.06 -0.29 -26.25
N PRO A 357 14.71 0.71 -25.65
CA PRO A 357 16.18 0.80 -25.63
C PRO A 357 16.85 -0.35 -24.87
N LEU A 358 16.13 -1.06 -24.00
CA LEU A 358 16.65 -2.18 -23.18
C LEU A 358 16.86 -3.49 -23.97
N LEU A 359 16.43 -3.54 -25.24
CA LEU A 359 16.55 -4.71 -26.12
C LEU A 359 17.63 -4.54 -27.21
N LYS A 360 18.39 -3.44 -27.17
CA LYS A 360 19.53 -3.21 -28.07
C LYS A 360 20.82 -3.60 -27.37
N ASP A 361 20.97 -4.90 -27.09
CA ASP A 361 22.24 -5.61 -26.95
C ASP A 361 22.04 -7.08 -27.35
#